data_AF-A0A381Z704-F1
#
_entry.id   AF-A0A381Z704-F1
#
_cell.length_a   1.000
_cell.length_b   1.000
_cell.length_c   1.000
_cell.angle_alpha   90.00
_cell.angle_beta   90.00
_cell.angle_gamma   90.00
#
_symmetry.space_group_name_H-M   'P 1'
#
loop_
_entity.id
_entity.type
_entity.pdbx_description
1 polymer ?
#
loop_
_entity_poly.entity_id
_entity_poly.type
_entity_poly.pdbx_seq_one_letter_code
_entity_poly.pdbx_strand_id
1 'polypeptide(L)' 'FNVEEAVEVAAKVGAERTYLVHLTHRVSHQELTEGLPDGVLPAYDGLCIEIL' A
#
# COMPACT_ATOMS: atom_id res chain seq x y z
N PHE A 1 -1.47 12.60 -5.53
CA PHE A 1 -1.13 11.51 -4.61
C PHE A 1 -0.09 10.66 -5.27
N ASN A 2 1.17 10.93 -4.94
CA ASN A 2 2.25 10.00 -5.20
C ASN A 2 2.22 8.91 -4.10
N VAL A 3 2.94 7.81 -4.32
CA VAL A 3 3.00 6.70 -3.35
C VAL A 3 3.65 7.15 -2.03
N GLU A 4 4.63 8.06 -2.11
CA GLU A 4 5.36 8.60 -0.95
C GLU A 4 4.44 9.35 0.02
N GLU A 5 3.58 10.24 -0.47
CA GLU A 5 2.57 10.96 0.30
C GLU A 5 1.60 9.98 0.98
N ALA A 6 1.20 8.92 0.28
CA ALA A 6 0.33 7.89 0.85
C ALA A 6 1.01 7.12 1.97
N VAL A 7 2.31 6.82 1.83
CA VAL A 7 3.14 6.20 2.87
C VAL A 7 3.27 7.12 4.09
N GLU A 8 3.52 8.41 3.89
CA GLU A 8 3.60 9.37 4.99
C GLU A 8 2.28 9.47 5.76
N VAL A 9 1.14 9.42 5.06
CA VAL A 9 -0.17 9.40 5.69
C VAL A 9 -0.38 8.09 6.46
N ALA A 10 -0.02 6.95 5.87
CA ALA A 10 -0.11 5.64 6.54
C ALA A 10 0.67 5.63 7.86
N ALA A 11 1.88 6.18 7.85
CA ALA A 11 2.72 6.32 9.04
C ALA A 11 2.08 7.21 10.12
N LYS A 12 1.44 8.32 9.73
CA LYS A 12 0.71 9.20 10.66
C LYS A 12 -0.54 8.55 11.25
N VAL A 13 -1.22 7.71 10.48
CA VAL A 13 -2.40 6.94 10.94
C VAL A 13 -1.99 5.85 11.93
N GLY A 14 -0.81 5.23 11.73
CA GLY A 14 -0.29 4.19 12.62
C GLY A 14 -1.10 2.89 12.59
N ALA A 15 -1.72 2.58 11.45
CA ALA A 15 -2.43 1.32 11.27
C ALA A 15 -1.45 0.14 11.17
N GLU A 16 -1.83 -1.02 11.70
CA GLU A 16 -1.03 -2.25 11.61
C GLU A 16 -0.81 -2.68 10.15
N ARG A 17 -1.84 -2.54 9.31
CA ARG A 17 -1.78 -2.84 7.88
C ARG A 17 -2.49 -1.76 7.07
N THR A 18 -1.81 -1.21 6.08
CA THR A 18 -2.34 -0.23 5.13
C THR A 18 -2.23 -0.78 3.71
N TYR A 19 -3.32 -0.74 2.95
CA TYR A 19 -3.36 -1.20 1.57
C TYR A 19 -3.51 -0.01 0.62
N LEU A 20 -2.52 0.19 -0.24
CA LEU A 20 -2.52 1.24 -1.25
C LEU A 20 -3.32 0.76 -2.47
N VAL A 21 -4.30 1.56 -2.87
CA VAL A 21 -5.15 1.34 -4.05
C VAL A 21 -4.87 2.40 -5.12
N HIS A 22 -5.49 2.23 -6.29
CA HIS A 22 -5.41 3.21 -7.39
C HIS A 22 -3.95 3.49 -7.83
N LEU A 23 -3.18 2.42 -7.98
CA LEU A 23 -1.77 2.46 -8.38
C LEU A 23 -1.65 2.67 -9.90
N THR A 24 -0.73 3.54 -10.32
CA THR A 24 -0.49 3.79 -11.76
C THR A 24 0.44 2.75 -12.36
N HIS A 25 0.32 2.49 -13.67
CA HIS A 25 1.16 1.55 -14.43
C HIS A 25 2.65 1.91 -14.51
N ARG A 26 3.10 3.00 -13.85
CA ARG A 26 4.50 3.46 -13.88
C ARG A 26 5.41 2.68 -12.93
N VAL A 27 4.83 1.96 -11.95
CA VAL A 27 5.54 1.11 -11.01
C VAL A 27 4.80 -0.22 -10.96
N SER A 28 5.51 -1.32 -11.14
CA SER A 28 4.91 -2.65 -11.05
C SER A 28 4.51 -2.98 -9.62
N HIS A 29 3.56 -3.91 -9.48
CA HIS A 29 3.14 -4.42 -8.17
C HIS A 29 4.32 -5.05 -7.39
N GLN A 30 5.23 -5.71 -8.11
CA GLN A 30 6.45 -6.28 -7.54
C GLN A 30 7.39 -5.19 -6.99
N GLU A 31 7.68 -4.15 -7.78
CA GLU A 31 8.53 -3.03 -7.33
C GLU A 31 7.96 -2.32 -6.10
N LEU A 32 6.63 -2.17 -6.02
CA LEU A 32 5.97 -1.62 -4.83
C LEU A 32 6.08 -2.56 -3.62
N THR A 33 5.93 -3.86 -3.83
CA THR A 33 6.03 -4.85 -2.74
C THR A 33 7.43 -4.85 -2.12
N GLU A 34 8.47 -4.62 -2.93
CA GLU A 34 9.86 -4.56 -2.46
C GLU A 34 10.25 -3.18 -1.86
N GLY A 35 9.61 -2.10 -2.32
CA GLY A 35 9.97 -0.72 -1.95
C GLY A 35 9.12 -0.08 -0.86
N LEU A 36 7.98 -0.67 -0.50
CA LEU A 36 7.11 -0.15 0.56
C LEU A 36 7.62 -0.54 1.96
N PRO A 37 7.43 0.32 2.97
CA PRO A 37 7.80 -0.02 4.35
C PRO A 37 6.89 -1.11 4.92
N ASP A 38 7.38 -1.77 5.97
CA ASP A 38 6.62 -2.80 6.69
C ASP A 38 5.23 -2.31 7.10
N GLY A 39 4.22 -3.17 6.87
CA GLY A 39 2.82 -2.86 7.15
C GLY A 39 2.12 -2.04 6.07
N VAL A 40 2.82 -1.56 5.03
CA VAL A 40 2.20 -0.91 3.85
C VAL A 40 2.31 -1.83 2.64
N LEU A 41 1.18 -2.15 2.01
CA LEU A 41 1.12 -3.14 0.94
C LEU A 41 0.39 -2.59 -0.28
N PRO A 42 0.78 -2.99 -1.51
CA PRO A 42 -0.01 -2.69 -2.70
C PRO A 42 -1.21 -3.63 -2.78
N ALA A 43 -2.42 -3.07 -2.84
CA ALA A 43 -3.62 -3.85 -3.08
C ALA A 43 -3.62 -4.44 -4.50
N TYR A 44 -4.45 -5.46 -4.71
CA TYR A 44 -4.70 -6.06 -6.01
C TYR A 44 -6.18 -6.38 -6.20
N ASP A 45 -6.61 -6.53 -7.44
CA ASP A 45 -8.00 -6.83 -7.77
C ASP A 45 -8.41 -8.18 -7.18
N GLY A 46 -9.49 -8.19 -6.40
CA GLY A 46 -9.95 -9.38 -5.69
C GLY A 46 -9.31 -9.60 -4.31
N LEU A 47 -8.46 -8.69 -3.84
CA LEU A 47 -7.96 -8.72 -2.46
C LEU A 47 -9.15 -8.77 -1.47
N CYS A 48 -9.18 -9.83 -0.67
CA CYS A 48 -10.15 -10.04 0.41
C CYS A 48 -9.41 -10.07 1.74
N ILE A 49 -9.88 -9.29 2.71
CA ILE A 49 -9.30 -9.21 4.04
C ILE A 49 -10.32 -9.73 5.03
N GLU A 50 -9.96 -10.79 5.74
CA GLU A 50 -10.73 -11.25 6.89
C GLU A 50 -10.43 -10.35 8.09
N ILE A 51 -11.49 -9.83 8.70
CA ILE A 51 -11.42 -9.03 9.93
C ILE A 51 -11.84 -9.95 11.07
N LEU A 52 -10.97 -10.08 12.08
CA LEU A 52 -11.23 -10.85 13.29
C LEU A 52 -12.01 -10.04 14.33
#